data_AF-A0A9D6A0W0-F1
#
_entry.id   AF-A0A9D6A0W0-F1
#
_cell.length_a   1.000
_cell.length_b   1.000
_cell.length_c   1.000
_cell.angle_alpha   90.00
_cell.angle_beta   90.00
_cell.angle_gamma   90.00
#
_symmetry.space_group_name_H-M   'P 1'
#
loop_
_entity.id
_entity.type
_entity.pdbx_description
1 polymer ?
#
loop_
_entity_poly.entity_id
_entity_poly.type
_entity_poly.pdbx_seq_one_letter_code
_entity_poly.pdbx_strand_id
1 'polypeptide(L)'
;MAFDGIILKNITNELKELINGKINKIQQSSKDNLTLSIYNQRPYNLYIDISANNYRVHLTNHSEKNLQTPSNFCMVLRKYITSAKITNIYSLGLE
;
A
#
# COMPACT_ATOMS: atom_id res chain seq x y z
N MET A 1 18.08 6.49 7.82
CA MET A 1 18.26 7.29 6.59
C MET A 1 16.97 8.05 6.36
N ALA A 2 17.05 9.34 6.08
CA ALA A 2 15.85 10.13 5.80
C ALA A 2 15.19 9.58 4.52
N PHE A 3 13.89 9.36 4.56
CA PHE A 3 13.10 9.02 3.39
C PHE A 3 12.98 10.31 2.58
N ASP A 4 13.87 10.49 1.60
CA ASP A 4 14.01 11.71 0.81
C ASP A 4 13.25 11.58 -0.52
N GLY A 5 12.95 12.69 -1.19
CA GLY A 5 12.17 12.75 -2.43
C GLY A 5 12.78 11.95 -3.59
N ILE A 6 14.10 11.79 -3.61
CA ILE A 6 14.81 10.94 -4.59
C ILE A 6 14.43 9.47 -4.39
N ILE A 7 14.39 9.01 -3.13
CA ILE A 7 14.01 7.64 -2.78
C ILE A 7 12.53 7.42 -3.12
N LEU A 8 11.67 8.38 -2.77
CA LEU A 8 10.25 8.32 -3.10
C LEU A 8 10.01 8.22 -4.60
N LYS A 9 10.77 8.95 -5.43
CA LYS A 9 10.64 8.90 -6.88
C LYS A 9 11.02 7.53 -7.45
N ASN A 10 12.06 6.90 -6.92
CA ASN A 10 12.44 5.54 -7.29
C ASN A 10 11.35 4.54 -6.87
N ILE A 11 10.86 4.63 -5.64
CA ILE A 11 9.76 3.78 -5.14
C ILE A 11 8.50 3.97 -6.00
N THR A 12 8.14 5.21 -6.33
CA THR A 12 6.99 5.51 -7.18
C THR A 12 7.15 4.84 -8.55
N ASN A 13 8.37 4.86 -9.10
CA ASN A 13 8.65 4.21 -10.37
C ASN A 13 8.53 2.68 -10.29
N GLU A 14 8.94 2.05 -9.20
CA GLU A 14 8.73 0.62 -8.94
C GLU A 14 7.23 0.30 -8.78
N LEU A 15 6.49 1.14 -8.05
CA LEU A 15 5.06 0.96 -7.83
C LEU A 15 4.23 1.09 -9.11
N LYS A 16 4.75 1.68 -10.19
CA LYS A 16 4.06 1.73 -11.47
C LYS A 16 3.74 0.35 -12.04
N GLU A 17 4.43 -0.71 -11.61
CA GLU A 17 4.05 -2.09 -11.97
C GLU A 17 2.64 -2.48 -11.49
N LEU A 18 2.10 -1.77 -10.49
CA LEU A 18 0.75 -1.96 -9.97
C LEU A 18 -0.32 -1.26 -10.83
N ILE A 19 0.05 -0.43 -11.80
CA ILE A 19 -0.90 0.21 -12.71
C ILE A 19 -1.68 -0.87 -13.46
N ASN A 20 -2.98 -0.63 -13.62
CA ASN A 20 -3.98 -1.58 -14.09
C ASN A 20 -4.25 -2.78 -13.18
N GLY A 21 -3.57 -2.89 -12.03
CA GLY A 21 -3.85 -3.89 -11.02
C GLY A 21 -5.19 -3.66 -10.32
N LYS A 22 -5.82 -4.75 -9.90
CA LYS A 22 -7.07 -4.77 -9.13
C LYS A 22 -6.78 -5.01 -7.65
N ILE A 23 -7.39 -4.23 -6.76
CA ILE A 23 -7.27 -4.43 -5.32
C ILE A 23 -8.17 -5.60 -4.91
N ASN A 24 -7.57 -6.70 -4.46
CA ASN A 24 -8.29 -7.91 -4.06
C ASN A 24 -8.64 -7.91 -2.58
N LYS A 25 -7.69 -7.51 -1.74
CA LYS A 25 -7.84 -7.58 -0.28
C LYS A 25 -7.12 -6.41 0.36
N ILE A 26 -7.72 -5.92 1.44
CA ILE A 26 -7.19 -4.81 2.23
C ILE A 26 -7.11 -5.35 3.64
N GLN A 27 -5.94 -5.30 4.26
CA GLN A 27 -5.71 -5.83 5.60
C GLN A 27 -4.98 -4.77 6.41
N GLN A 28 -5.22 -4.76 7.72
CA GLN A 28 -4.57 -3.85 8.64
C GLN A 28 -3.87 -4.70 9.70
N SER A 29 -2.54 -4.54 9.81
CA SER A 29 -1.70 -5.28 10.77
C SER A 29 -1.57 -4.53 12.11
N SER A 30 -1.65 -3.21 12.08
CA SER A 30 -1.64 -2.32 13.24
C SER A 30 -2.47 -1.08 12.93
N LYS A 31 -2.77 -0.24 13.93
CA LYS A 31 -3.47 1.03 13.71
C LYS A 31 -2.80 1.90 12.63
N ASP A 32 -1.48 1.79 12.53
CA ASP A 32 -0.62 2.61 11.66
C ASP A 32 -0.11 1.86 10.42
N ASN A 33 -0.48 0.58 10.24
CA ASN A 33 0.10 -0.28 9.19
C ASN A 33 -1.01 -0.96 8.37
N LEU A 34 -0.96 -0.77 7.05
CA LEU A 34 -1.94 -1.25 6.08
C LEU A 34 -1.26 -2.08 4.98
N THR A 35 -1.86 -3.22 4.64
CA THR A 35 -1.43 -4.08 3.54
C THR A 35 -2.54 -4.18 2.50
N LEU A 36 -2.22 -3.84 1.25
CA LEU A 36 -3.10 -3.95 0.09
C LEU A 36 -2.63 -5.11 -0.79
N SER A 37 -3.44 -6.15 -0.91
CA SER A 37 -3.21 -7.20 -1.90
C SER A 37 -3.78 -6.77 -3.24
N ILE A 38 -2.89 -6.60 -4.22
CA ILE A 38 -3.19 -6.14 -5.57
C ILE A 38 -2.86 -7.27 -6.53
N TYR A 39 -3.78 -7.58 -7.41
CA TYR A 39 -3.56 -8.54 -8.47
C TYR A 39 -3.44 -7.82 -9.81
N ASN A 40 -2.27 -7.93 -10.43
CA ASN A 40 -2.05 -7.55 -11.82
C ASN A 40 -1.65 -8.82 -12.59
N GLN A 41 -0.71 -8.74 -13.53
CA GLN A 41 -0.08 -9.91 -14.14
C GLN A 41 0.52 -10.88 -13.10
N ARG A 42 0.87 -10.35 -11.91
CA ARG A 42 1.37 -11.10 -10.75
C ARG A 42 0.67 -10.61 -9.47
N PRO A 43 0.59 -11.44 -8.42
CA PRO A 43 0.12 -11.00 -7.12
C PRO A 43 1.17 -10.13 -6.43
N TYR A 44 0.79 -8.94 -6.01
CA TYR A 44 1.60 -8.01 -5.25
C TYR A 44 0.93 -7.72 -3.91
N ASN A 45 1.71 -7.59 -2.83
CA ASN A 45 1.22 -6.97 -1.61
C ASN A 45 1.96 -5.65 -1.41
N LEU A 46 1.21 -4.56 -1.35
CA LEU A 46 1.72 -3.24 -1.06
C LEU A 46 1.57 -2.99 0.44
N TYR A 47 2.69 -2.78 1.12
CA TYR A 47 2.75 -2.45 2.53
C TYR A 47 2.93 -0.95 2.72
N ILE A 48 2.13 -0.37 3.61
CA ILE A 48 2.12 1.04 3.96
C ILE A 48 2.19 1.13 5.48
N ASP A 49 3.24 1.76 5.99
CA ASP A 49 3.44 2.06 7.40
C ASP A 49 3.55 3.56 7.57
N ILE A 50 2.77 4.12 8.49
CA ILE A 50 2.76 5.55 8.83
C ILE A 50 3.24 5.81 10.26
N SER A 51 3.83 4.82 10.92
CA SER A 51 4.39 4.96 12.26
C SER A 51 5.54 5.97 12.26
N ALA A 52 5.57 6.87 13.27
CA ALA A 52 6.58 7.93 13.37
C ALA A 52 8.04 7.43 13.30
N ASN A 53 8.28 6.20 13.78
CA ASN A 53 9.61 5.60 13.78
C ASN A 53 9.99 4.88 12.48
N ASN A 54 9.02 4.42 11.67
CA ASN A 54 9.25 3.51 10.55
C ASN A 54 8.27 3.73 9.39
N TYR A 55 8.05 5.00 9.01
CA TYR A 55 7.21 5.32 7.87
C TYR A 55 7.85 4.82 6.57
N ARG A 56 7.11 4.01 5.79
CA ARG A 56 7.59 3.43 4.53
C ARG A 56 6.46 2.88 3.69
N VAL A 57 6.69 2.88 2.39
CA VAL A 57 5.83 2.22 1.39
C VAL A 57 6.71 1.29 0.57
N HIS A 58 6.35 0.02 0.49
CA HIS A 58 7.10 -0.96 -0.30
C HIS A 58 6.25 -2.17 -0.69
N LEU A 59 6.69 -2.88 -1.72
CA LEU A 59 6.13 -4.18 -2.08
C LEU A 59 6.72 -5.25 -1.16
N THR A 60 5.85 -6.10 -0.61
CA THR A 60 6.23 -7.19 0.28
C THR A 60 5.66 -8.51 -0.21
N ASN A 61 6.42 -9.58 0.02
CA ASN A 61 5.96 -10.95 -0.21
C ASN A 61 5.47 -11.58 1.10
N HIS A 62 5.61 -10.88 2.22
CA HIS A 62 5.23 -11.38 3.53
C HIS A 62 3.78 -11.01 3.84
N SER A 63 2.99 -12.04 4.15
CA SER A 63 1.66 -11.84 4.74
C SER A 63 1.81 -11.61 6.24
N GLU A 64 1.58 -10.38 6.69
CA GLU A 64 1.52 -10.08 8.12
C GLU A 64 0.24 -10.63 8.77
N LYS A 65 0.29 -10.81 10.09
CA LYS A 65 -0.88 -11.24 10.87
C LYS A 65 -1.96 -10.15 10.82
N ASN A 66 -3.18 -10.56 10.51
CA ASN A 66 -4.34 -9.68 10.60
C ASN A 66 -4.57 -9.29 12.06
N LEU A 67 -4.87 -8.02 12.30
CA LEU A 67 -5.54 -7.64 13.54
C LEU A 67 -6.86 -8.41 13.65
N GLN A 68 -7.13 -8.95 14.83
CA GLN A 68 -8.37 -9.67 15.12
C GLN A 68 -9.60 -8.75 15.04
N THR A 69 -9.41 -7.44 15.21
CA THR A 69 -10.47 -6.43 15.08
C THR A 69 -10.15 -5.47 13.93
N PRO A 70 -10.93 -5.51 12.82
CA PRO A 70 -10.77 -4.55 11.75
C PRO A 70 -11.18 -3.15 12.25
N SER A 71 -10.31 -2.15 12.09
CA SER A 71 -10.65 -0.75 12.37
C SER A 71 -11.79 -0.28 11.47
N ASN A 72 -12.61 0.65 11.95
CA ASN A 72 -13.64 1.34 11.16
C ASN A 72 -13.07 1.91 9.86
N PHE A 73 -11.83 2.41 9.90
CA PHE A 73 -11.12 2.90 8.72
C PHE A 73 -10.92 1.81 7.66
N CYS A 74 -10.48 0.62 8.06
CA CYS A 74 -10.30 -0.52 7.17
C CYS A 74 -11.63 -0.93 6.53
N MET A 75 -12.74 -0.88 7.27
CA MET A 75 -14.08 -1.19 6.74
C MET A 75 -14.54 -0.17 5.70
N VAL A 76 -14.33 1.13 5.94
CA VAL A 76 -14.66 2.19 4.97
C VAL A 76 -13.82 2.03 3.70
N LEU A 77 -12.51 1.84 3.83
CA LEU A 77 -11.64 1.57 2.67
C LEU A 77 -12.14 0.36 1.89
N ARG A 78 -12.44 -0.75 2.57
CA ARG A 78 -12.99 -1.94 1.91
C ARG A 78 -14.29 -1.65 1.15
N LYS A 79 -15.15 -0.77 1.65
CA LYS A 79 -16.37 -0.40 0.93
C LYS A 79 -16.11 0.33 -0.39
N TYR A 80 -15.10 1.20 -0.45
CA TYR A 80 -14.86 2.07 -1.61
C TYR A 80 -13.82 1.55 -2.60
N ILE A 81 -12.74 0.94 -2.11
CA ILE A 81 -11.58 0.57 -2.93
C ILE A 81 -11.39 -0.93 -3.12
N THR A 82 -12.23 -1.78 -2.49
CA THR A 82 -12.21 -3.22 -2.83
C THR A 82 -12.65 -3.41 -4.27
N SER A 83 -11.91 -4.22 -5.03
CA SER A 83 -12.10 -4.44 -6.46
C SER A 83 -11.90 -3.22 -7.36
N ALA A 84 -11.41 -2.10 -6.82
CA ALA A 84 -11.03 -0.95 -7.63
C ALA A 84 -9.78 -1.27 -8.48
N LYS A 85 -9.70 -0.61 -9.64
CA LYS A 85 -8.56 -0.70 -10.55
C LYS A 85 -7.67 0.53 -10.35
N ILE A 86 -6.37 0.30 -10.22
CA ILE A 86 -5.38 1.38 -10.12
C ILE A 86 -5.15 1.96 -11.51
N THR A 87 -5.47 3.24 -11.71
CA THR A 87 -5.34 3.92 -13.00
C THR A 87 -3.99 4.61 -13.17
N ASN A 88 -3.48 5.22 -12.10
CA ASN A 88 -2.22 5.94 -12.14
C ASN A 88 -1.57 6.01 -10.74
N ILE A 89 -0.25 6.09 -10.69
CA ILE A 89 0.54 6.29 -9.47
C ILE A 89 1.59 7.36 -9.77
N TYR A 90 1.59 8.44 -8.99
CA TYR A 90 2.52 9.56 -9.13
C TYR A 90 2.85 10.14 -7.76
N SER A 91 4.08 10.67 -7.61
CA SER A 91 4.47 11.50 -6.48
C SER A 91 4.18 12.97 -6.79
N LEU A 92 3.84 13.77 -5.78
CA LEU A 92 3.56 15.18 -5.95
C LEU A 92 4.84 15.98 -5.67
N GLY A 93 5.59 16.31 -6.73
CA GLY A 93 6.86 17.03 -6.60
C GLY A 93 8.06 16.14 -6.22
N LEU A 94 9.00 16.73 -5.49
CA LEU A 94 10.19 16.09 -4.90
C LEU A 94 10.06 15.97 -3.38
N GLU A 95 8.84 16.02 -2.87
CA GLU A 95 8.50 15.78 -1.46
C GLU A 95 8.04 14.34 -1.26
#